data_AF-A0A957JQN2-F1
#
_entry.id   AF-A0A957JQN2-F1
#
_cell.length_a   1.000
_cell.length_b   1.000
_cell.length_c   1.000
_cell.angle_alpha   90.00
_cell.angle_beta   90.00
_cell.angle_gamma   90.00
#
_symmetry.space_group_name_H-M   'P 1'
#
loop_
_entity.id
_entity.type
_entity.pdbx_description
1 polymer ?
#
loop_
_entity_poly.entity_id
_entity_poly.type
_entity_poly.pdbx_seq_one_letter_code
_entity_poly.pdbx_strand_id
1 'polypeptide(L)'
;MTPIPNSQFPIPNSQSENPNITWAVTFVNELARAGLTAVCIAPGSRSTPLTLAFDAHPDIKVYLHLDERSAAFFALGLALETDEPVALVCTSGTATANFYPAVIEAHMSQVPLLVLSTDRPPELRHSGANQTIDQVKMFGNHVLWAVDMDVPTAEATELALRNVKTTAVRAYATANGLRKGPVQVNFPFRKPLEPGGEQLSVNSYQLAVEAQTVMERGEVMPSSRQMSQLVEVVRQYERGLIVCGPRCPGGDFPVAVARLARACGY
;
A
#
# COMPACT_ATOMS: atom_id res chain seq x y z
N MET A 1 -12.42 29.14 7.87
CA MET A 1 -12.99 28.33 6.78
C MET A 1 -13.93 27.33 7.40
N THR A 2 -15.22 27.51 7.21
CA THR A 2 -16.29 26.66 7.75
C THR A 2 -16.35 25.37 6.93
N PRO A 3 -16.46 24.18 7.54
CA PRO A 3 -16.66 22.94 6.81
C PRO A 3 -18.04 22.93 6.16
N ILE A 4 -18.11 22.51 4.90
CA ILE A 4 -19.35 22.36 4.16
C ILE A 4 -20.06 21.08 4.66
N PRO A 5 -21.35 21.10 5.00
CA PRO A 5 -22.08 19.91 5.46
C PRO A 5 -22.36 18.93 4.32
N ASN A 6 -22.24 17.63 4.61
CA ASN A 6 -22.65 16.54 3.72
C ASN A 6 -24.15 16.62 3.39
N SER A 7 -24.50 16.78 2.12
CA SER A 7 -25.90 16.81 1.63
C SER A 7 -26.50 15.41 1.54
N GLN A 8 -27.68 15.20 2.12
CA GLN A 8 -28.48 13.97 2.05
C GLN A 8 -29.60 14.11 1.01
N PHE A 9 -29.60 13.29 -0.05
CA PHE A 9 -30.73 13.13 -0.99
C PHE A 9 -30.95 11.65 -1.34
N PRO A 10 -32.19 11.20 -1.64
CA PRO A 10 -32.53 9.78 -1.79
C PRO A 10 -32.35 9.23 -3.22
N ILE A 11 -32.28 7.89 -3.32
CA ILE A 11 -31.79 7.07 -4.45
C ILE A 11 -32.93 6.49 -5.32
N PRO A 12 -32.77 6.42 -6.66
CA PRO A 12 -33.38 5.39 -7.50
C PRO A 12 -32.34 4.40 -8.09
N ASN A 13 -32.78 3.16 -8.32
CA ASN A 13 -32.00 2.00 -8.76
C ASN A 13 -31.48 2.07 -10.23
N SER A 14 -30.23 1.60 -10.41
CA SER A 14 -29.62 0.96 -11.59
C SER A 14 -29.33 1.77 -12.88
N GLN A 15 -28.06 1.67 -13.32
CA GLN A 15 -27.51 1.60 -14.71
C GLN A 15 -26.31 2.53 -14.97
N SER A 16 -25.18 1.90 -15.33
CA SER A 16 -23.85 2.41 -15.74
C SER A 16 -22.85 2.83 -14.65
N GLU A 17 -22.57 1.97 -13.67
CA GLU A 17 -21.37 2.13 -12.84
C GLU A 17 -20.10 1.91 -13.70
N ASN A 18 -19.19 2.88 -13.67
CA ASN A 18 -17.90 2.76 -14.33
C ASN A 18 -17.09 1.63 -13.65
N PRO A 19 -16.72 0.55 -14.36
CA PRO A 19 -16.07 -0.61 -13.76
C PRO A 19 -14.73 -0.27 -13.11
N ASN A 20 -14.02 0.77 -13.57
CA ASN A 20 -12.80 1.22 -12.93
C ASN A 20 -13.07 1.76 -11.52
N ILE A 21 -14.19 2.45 -11.32
CA ILE A 21 -14.59 2.99 -10.01
C ILE A 21 -14.92 1.83 -9.08
N THR A 22 -15.74 0.87 -9.52
CA THR A 22 -16.10 -0.31 -8.71
C THR A 22 -14.86 -1.08 -8.25
N TRP A 23 -13.88 -1.28 -9.12
CA TRP A 23 -12.61 -1.92 -8.75
C TRP A 23 -11.77 -1.09 -7.81
N ALA A 24 -11.62 0.21 -8.07
CA ALA A 24 -10.86 1.10 -7.20
C ALA A 24 -11.46 1.16 -5.79
N VAL A 25 -12.78 1.34 -5.68
CA VAL A 25 -13.51 1.34 -4.40
C VAL A 25 -13.33 0.00 -3.68
N THR A 26 -13.53 -1.12 -4.39
CA THR A 26 -13.35 -2.45 -3.80
C THR A 26 -11.95 -2.65 -3.26
N PHE A 27 -10.93 -2.23 -4.01
CA PHE A 27 -9.53 -2.35 -3.61
C PHE A 27 -9.20 -1.47 -2.41
N VAL A 28 -9.64 -0.20 -2.41
CA VAL A 28 -9.39 0.76 -1.33
C VAL A 28 -10.09 0.34 -0.03
N ASN A 29 -11.35 -0.12 -0.09
CA ASN A 29 -12.07 -0.62 1.09
C ASN A 29 -11.33 -1.77 1.77
N GLU A 30 -10.73 -2.67 0.99
CA GLU A 30 -9.99 -3.81 1.51
C GLU A 30 -8.62 -3.41 2.08
N LEU A 31 -7.98 -2.38 1.50
CA LEU A 31 -6.78 -1.77 2.09
C LEU A 31 -7.11 -1.10 3.43
N ALA A 32 -8.20 -0.33 3.51
CA ALA A 32 -8.66 0.28 4.76
C ALA A 32 -8.92 -0.79 5.82
N ARG A 33 -9.65 -1.86 5.45
CA ARG A 33 -9.91 -2.99 6.36
C ARG A 33 -8.63 -3.70 6.81
N ALA A 34 -7.61 -3.76 5.95
CA ALA A 34 -6.30 -4.31 6.31
C ALA A 34 -5.50 -3.41 7.27
N GLY A 35 -5.90 -2.15 7.45
CA GLY A 35 -5.29 -1.19 8.37
C GLY A 35 -4.64 0.02 7.70
N LEU A 36 -4.82 0.22 6.38
CA LEU A 36 -4.30 1.40 5.72
C LEU A 36 -5.01 2.67 6.22
N THR A 37 -4.22 3.66 6.65
CA THR A 37 -4.74 4.92 7.19
C THR A 37 -4.26 6.16 6.42
N ALA A 38 -3.30 6.02 5.50
CA ALA A 38 -2.74 7.14 4.76
C ALA A 38 -2.38 6.80 3.30
N VAL A 39 -2.58 7.77 2.42
CA VAL A 39 -2.19 7.72 1.01
C VAL A 39 -1.62 9.07 0.57
N CYS A 40 -0.55 9.02 -0.22
CA CYS A 40 0.00 10.19 -0.90
C CYS A 40 -0.29 10.09 -2.40
N ILE A 41 -0.93 11.10 -2.96
CA ILE A 41 -1.44 11.10 -4.33
C ILE A 41 -0.74 12.20 -5.14
N ALA A 42 -0.13 11.79 -6.26
CA ALA A 42 0.28 12.67 -7.33
C ALA A 42 -0.74 12.56 -8.49
N PRO A 43 -1.64 13.53 -8.66
CA PRO A 43 -2.84 13.36 -9.47
C PRO A 43 -2.55 13.39 -10.98
N GLY A 44 -3.33 12.61 -11.73
CA GLY A 44 -3.42 12.74 -13.19
C GLY A 44 -4.63 11.97 -13.74
N SER A 45 -4.92 12.13 -15.03
CA SER A 45 -6.17 11.60 -15.60
C SER A 45 -6.35 10.10 -15.37
N ARG A 46 -5.32 9.27 -15.58
CA ARG A 46 -5.43 7.81 -15.44
C ARG A 46 -5.61 7.36 -13.98
N SER A 47 -5.14 8.15 -13.01
CA SER A 47 -5.29 7.85 -11.58
C SER A 47 -6.63 8.27 -10.98
N THR A 48 -7.53 8.87 -11.77
CA THR A 48 -8.85 9.34 -11.32
C THR A 48 -9.63 8.28 -10.54
N PRO A 49 -9.76 7.01 -10.98
CA PRO A 49 -10.54 6.02 -10.24
C PRO A 49 -10.03 5.78 -8.82
N LEU A 50 -8.71 5.61 -8.65
CA LEU A 50 -8.10 5.44 -7.33
C LEU A 50 -8.19 6.72 -6.50
N THR A 51 -7.98 7.87 -7.13
CA THR A 51 -8.03 9.17 -6.43
C THR A 51 -9.40 9.41 -5.81
N LEU A 52 -10.47 9.18 -6.57
CA LEU A 52 -11.85 9.29 -6.08
C LEU A 52 -12.18 8.23 -5.03
N ALA A 53 -11.65 7.01 -5.17
CA ALA A 53 -11.86 5.94 -4.18
C ALA A 53 -11.21 6.27 -2.83
N PHE A 54 -9.99 6.81 -2.85
CA PHE A 54 -9.29 7.22 -1.63
C PHE A 54 -9.89 8.47 -0.98
N ASP A 55 -10.23 9.49 -1.77
CA ASP A 55 -10.81 10.75 -1.27
C ASP A 55 -12.14 10.54 -0.54
N ALA A 56 -12.94 9.58 -1.00
CA ALA A 56 -14.23 9.28 -0.41
C ALA A 56 -14.18 8.30 0.78
N HIS A 57 -13.02 7.68 1.08
CA HIS A 57 -12.91 6.73 2.18
C HIS A 57 -12.62 7.46 3.51
N PRO A 58 -13.52 7.43 4.51
CA PRO A 58 -13.41 8.28 5.71
C PRO A 58 -12.21 7.96 6.61
N ASP A 59 -11.75 6.71 6.61
CA ASP A 59 -10.67 6.25 7.48
C ASP A 59 -9.25 6.44 6.89
N ILE A 60 -9.16 6.86 5.62
CA ILE A 60 -7.87 7.04 4.95
C ILE A 60 -7.61 8.53 4.75
N LYS A 61 -6.52 9.02 5.34
CA LYS A 61 -6.07 10.39 5.15
C LYS A 61 -5.34 10.55 3.81
N VAL A 62 -5.82 11.48 2.99
CA VAL A 62 -5.22 11.81 1.69
C VAL A 62 -4.24 12.98 1.82
N TYR A 63 -3.03 12.80 1.29
CA TYR A 63 -2.03 13.84 1.11
C TYR A 63 -1.80 14.08 -0.39
N LEU A 64 -2.13 15.28 -0.88
CA LEU A 64 -1.95 15.65 -2.28
C LEU A 64 -0.59 16.31 -2.50
N HIS A 65 0.14 15.83 -3.52
CA HIS A 65 1.44 16.34 -3.91
C HIS A 65 1.47 16.55 -5.42
N LEU A 66 2.04 17.67 -5.89
CA LEU A 66 2.16 17.92 -7.33
C LEU A 66 3.34 17.18 -7.97
N ASP A 67 4.40 16.93 -7.21
CA ASP A 67 5.63 16.27 -7.68
C ASP A 67 5.65 14.83 -7.14
N GLU A 68 5.71 13.85 -8.05
CA GLU A 68 5.68 12.43 -7.72
C GLU A 68 6.86 12.01 -6.84
N ARG A 69 8.07 12.51 -7.13
CA ARG A 69 9.27 12.16 -6.36
C ARG A 69 9.14 12.64 -4.91
N SER A 70 8.63 13.85 -4.74
CA SER A 70 8.38 14.46 -3.43
C SER A 70 7.26 13.71 -2.69
N ALA A 71 6.18 13.33 -3.38
CA ALA A 71 5.14 12.48 -2.82
C ALA A 71 5.71 11.16 -2.29
N ALA A 72 6.61 10.54 -3.05
CA ALA A 72 7.22 9.26 -2.70
C ALA A 72 8.12 9.35 -1.46
N PHE A 73 8.94 10.39 -1.35
CA PHE A 73 9.76 10.62 -0.16
C PHE A 73 8.92 11.05 1.06
N PHE A 74 7.82 11.78 0.84
CA PHE A 74 6.90 12.09 1.93
C PHE A 74 6.23 10.83 2.49
N ALA A 75 5.75 9.94 1.62
CA ALA A 75 5.19 8.64 2.02
C ALA A 75 6.23 7.77 2.73
N LEU A 76 7.48 7.74 2.24
CA LEU A 76 8.59 7.04 2.90
C LEU A 76 8.79 7.55 4.34
N GLY A 77 8.86 8.87 4.53
CA GLY A 77 9.02 9.46 5.86
C GLY A 77 7.83 9.17 6.78
N LEU A 78 6.61 9.25 6.24
CA LEU A 78 5.40 8.92 7.00
C LEU A 78 5.35 7.45 7.42
N ALA A 79 5.71 6.53 6.52
CA ALA A 79 5.77 5.09 6.82
C ALA A 79 6.92 4.75 7.79
N LEU A 80 8.01 5.51 7.76
CA LEU A 80 9.12 5.35 8.71
C LEU A 80 8.71 5.78 10.13
N GLU A 81 7.99 6.89 10.26
CA GLU A 81 7.53 7.41 11.56
C GLU A 81 6.41 6.55 12.17
N THR A 82 5.46 6.11 11.35
CA THR A 82 4.30 5.34 11.82
C THR A 82 4.58 3.84 11.94
N ASP A 83 5.64 3.35 11.29
CA ASP A 83 5.93 1.93 11.10
C ASP A 83 4.77 1.14 10.44
N GLU A 84 3.89 1.84 9.72
CA GLU A 84 2.73 1.29 9.01
C GLU A 84 2.80 1.58 7.50
N PRO A 85 2.16 0.76 6.64
CA PRO A 85 2.12 0.98 5.20
C PRO A 85 1.51 2.32 4.83
N VAL A 86 2.17 3.02 3.91
CA VAL A 86 1.61 4.20 3.27
C VAL A 86 1.45 3.93 1.78
N ALA A 87 0.26 4.22 1.25
CA ALA A 87 -0.01 4.07 -0.17
C ALA A 87 0.50 5.28 -0.98
N LEU A 88 0.94 5.00 -2.21
CA LEU A 88 1.40 5.98 -3.20
C LEU A 88 0.61 5.81 -4.48
N VAL A 89 -0.03 6.86 -4.96
CA VAL A 89 -0.82 6.83 -6.21
C VAL A 89 -0.22 7.82 -7.21
N CYS A 90 -0.04 7.39 -8.45
CA CYS A 90 0.27 8.29 -9.57
C CYS A 90 -0.42 7.86 -10.87
N THR A 91 -0.44 8.78 -11.83
CA THR A 91 -0.88 8.51 -13.20
C THR A 91 0.13 7.64 -13.99
N SER A 92 -0.24 7.22 -15.20
CA SER A 92 0.64 6.46 -16.09
C SER A 92 1.82 7.26 -16.64
N GLY A 93 2.85 6.55 -17.09
CA GLY A 93 4.02 7.12 -17.75
C GLY A 93 5.16 7.42 -16.78
N THR A 94 5.90 8.50 -17.05
CA THR A 94 7.09 8.89 -16.26
C THR A 94 6.78 9.25 -14.81
N ALA A 95 5.53 9.53 -14.48
CA ALA A 95 5.06 9.71 -13.10
C ALA A 95 5.48 8.52 -12.21
N THR A 96 5.24 7.29 -12.68
CA THR A 96 5.67 6.06 -11.98
C THR A 96 7.19 5.98 -11.80
N ALA A 97 7.96 6.44 -12.79
CA ALA A 97 9.42 6.45 -12.73
C ALA A 97 9.97 7.37 -11.62
N ASN A 98 9.25 8.45 -11.30
CA ASN A 98 9.69 9.39 -10.26
C ASN A 98 9.61 8.80 -8.84
N PHE A 99 8.86 7.71 -8.64
CA PHE A 99 8.83 7.00 -7.37
C PHE A 99 10.10 6.15 -7.12
N TYR A 100 10.87 5.85 -8.16
CA TYR A 100 11.99 4.89 -8.11
C TYR A 100 13.01 5.17 -6.99
N PRO A 101 13.47 6.43 -6.77
CA PRO A 101 14.44 6.71 -5.71
C PRO A 101 13.92 6.35 -4.31
N ALA A 102 12.67 6.71 -4.01
CA ALA A 102 12.05 6.40 -2.72
C ALA A 102 11.73 4.89 -2.58
N VAL A 103 11.42 4.21 -3.69
CA VAL A 103 11.22 2.75 -3.69
C VAL A 103 12.52 2.00 -3.38
N ILE A 104 13.66 2.42 -3.97
CA ILE A 104 14.97 1.84 -3.62
C ILE A 104 15.25 2.05 -2.14
N GLU A 105 15.07 3.26 -1.63
CA GLU A 105 15.30 3.57 -0.22
C GLU A 105 14.39 2.74 0.68
N ALA A 106 13.09 2.66 0.38
CA ALA A 106 12.13 1.84 1.11
C ALA A 106 12.54 0.36 1.14
N HIS A 107 13.10 -0.16 0.04
CA HIS A 107 13.59 -1.54 -0.02
C HIS A 107 14.77 -1.77 0.91
N MET A 108 15.76 -0.88 0.84
CA MET A 108 17.01 -1.00 1.61
C MET A 108 16.76 -0.78 3.10
N SER A 109 15.87 0.14 3.43
CA SER A 109 15.52 0.52 4.79
C SER A 109 14.33 -0.26 5.34
N GLN A 110 13.78 -1.23 4.60
CA GLN A 110 12.63 -2.05 5.00
C GLN A 110 11.41 -1.20 5.43
N VAL A 111 11.10 -0.15 4.68
CA VAL A 111 9.95 0.73 4.94
C VAL A 111 8.75 0.25 4.12
N PRO A 112 7.57 0.04 4.73
CA PRO A 112 6.41 -0.50 4.03
C PRO A 112 5.75 0.56 3.15
N LEU A 113 5.85 0.41 1.82
CA LEU A 113 5.16 1.28 0.86
C LEU A 113 4.26 0.47 -0.07
N LEU A 114 3.09 1.00 -0.39
CA LEU A 114 2.19 0.42 -1.40
C LEU A 114 2.16 1.32 -2.62
N VAL A 115 2.94 0.98 -3.65
CA VAL A 115 2.97 1.72 -4.92
C VAL A 115 1.82 1.27 -5.81
N LEU A 116 0.82 2.14 -5.95
CA LEU A 116 -0.36 1.95 -6.76
C LEU A 116 -0.22 2.77 -8.06
N SER A 117 0.49 2.21 -9.04
CA SER A 117 0.67 2.85 -10.34
C SER A 117 -0.53 2.61 -11.23
N THR A 118 -0.96 3.63 -11.98
CA THR A 118 -2.02 3.45 -12.97
C THR A 118 -1.43 3.42 -14.37
N ASP A 119 -2.09 2.71 -15.27
CA ASP A 119 -1.55 2.37 -16.58
C ASP A 119 -2.64 2.40 -17.65
N ARG A 120 -2.21 2.37 -18.92
CA ARG A 120 -3.09 2.12 -20.05
C ARG A 120 -3.50 0.64 -20.10
N PRO A 121 -4.68 0.33 -20.68
CA PRO A 121 -5.07 -1.06 -20.90
C PRO A 121 -4.14 -1.74 -21.92
N PRO A 122 -4.03 -3.08 -21.92
CA PRO A 122 -3.06 -3.83 -22.73
C PRO A 122 -3.06 -3.47 -24.21
N GLU A 123 -4.23 -3.23 -24.81
CA GLU A 123 -4.37 -2.85 -26.22
C GLU A 123 -3.73 -1.48 -26.57
N LEU A 124 -3.41 -0.66 -25.56
CA LEU A 124 -2.73 0.64 -25.71
C LEU A 124 -1.29 0.63 -25.20
N ARG A 125 -0.79 -0.51 -24.71
CA ARG A 125 0.62 -0.69 -24.37
C ARG A 125 1.43 -0.94 -25.65
N HIS A 126 2.65 -0.40 -25.71
CA HIS A 126 3.55 -0.53 -26.88
C HIS A 126 3.00 -0.05 -28.23
N SER A 127 1.93 0.76 -28.24
CA SER A 127 1.30 1.27 -29.46
C SER A 127 1.72 2.70 -29.84
N GLY A 128 2.64 3.31 -29.08
CA GLY A 128 2.96 4.74 -29.19
C GLY A 128 1.92 5.65 -28.55
N ALA A 129 0.95 5.10 -27.81
CA ALA A 129 -0.01 5.88 -27.04
C ALA A 129 0.71 6.83 -26.05
N ASN A 130 0.18 8.05 -25.92
CA ASN A 130 0.75 9.05 -25.05
C ASN A 130 0.70 8.63 -23.57
N GLN A 131 1.72 9.05 -22.81
CA GLN A 131 1.86 8.76 -21.37
C GLN A 131 1.81 7.26 -21.06
N THR A 132 2.48 6.45 -21.89
CA THR A 132 2.62 5.00 -21.73
C THR A 132 4.09 4.64 -21.73
N ILE A 133 4.52 3.88 -20.73
CA ILE A 133 5.83 3.22 -20.65
C ILE A 133 5.59 1.77 -20.20
N ASP A 134 6.61 0.92 -20.21
CA ASP A 134 6.50 -0.39 -19.57
C ASP A 134 6.55 -0.23 -18.04
N GLN A 135 5.39 -0.42 -17.40
CA GLN A 135 5.25 -0.33 -15.94
C GLN A 135 5.23 -1.70 -15.25
N VAL A 136 5.19 -2.80 -16.03
CA VAL A 136 5.06 -4.15 -15.48
C VAL A 136 6.41 -4.55 -14.87
N LYS A 137 6.42 -4.78 -13.54
CA LYS A 137 7.64 -5.04 -12.78
C LYS A 137 8.70 -3.93 -12.93
N MET A 138 8.26 -2.68 -13.10
CA MET A 138 9.13 -1.53 -13.36
C MET A 138 10.25 -1.38 -12.32
N PHE A 139 9.94 -1.62 -11.04
CA PHE A 139 10.90 -1.51 -9.94
C PHE A 139 11.79 -2.75 -9.74
N GLY A 140 11.61 -3.80 -10.56
CA GLY A 140 12.39 -5.02 -10.52
C GLY A 140 12.47 -5.64 -9.13
N ASN A 141 13.70 -5.90 -8.68
CA ASN A 141 13.97 -6.50 -7.37
C ASN A 141 13.91 -5.51 -6.20
N HIS A 142 13.62 -4.23 -6.45
CA HIS A 142 13.45 -3.23 -5.39
C HIS A 142 12.06 -3.28 -4.75
N VAL A 143 11.15 -4.14 -5.22
CA VAL A 143 9.87 -4.41 -4.55
C VAL A 143 9.80 -5.85 -4.07
N LEU A 144 9.11 -6.08 -2.96
CA LEU A 144 8.89 -7.43 -2.41
C LEU A 144 7.91 -8.23 -3.27
N TRP A 145 6.98 -7.53 -3.90
CA TRP A 145 6.00 -8.11 -4.81
C TRP A 145 5.57 -7.06 -5.82
N ALA A 146 5.37 -7.49 -7.06
CA ALA A 146 4.81 -6.69 -8.14
C ALA A 146 3.72 -7.49 -8.84
N VAL A 147 2.57 -6.85 -9.07
CA VAL A 147 1.44 -7.45 -9.79
C VAL A 147 0.85 -6.44 -10.76
N ASP A 148 0.49 -6.92 -11.95
CA ASP A 148 -0.33 -6.20 -12.92
C ASP A 148 -1.76 -6.71 -12.76
N MET A 149 -2.68 -5.80 -12.43
CA MET A 149 -4.09 -6.15 -12.27
C MET A 149 -4.71 -6.46 -13.63
N ASP A 150 -5.82 -7.21 -13.59
CA ASP A 150 -6.66 -7.40 -14.78
C ASP A 150 -7.22 -6.03 -15.27
N VAL A 151 -7.89 -6.01 -16.41
CA VAL A 151 -8.59 -4.78 -16.85
C VAL A 151 -10.02 -4.80 -16.31
N PRO A 152 -10.53 -3.73 -15.65
CA PRO A 152 -11.91 -3.66 -15.24
C PRO A 152 -12.88 -3.81 -16.42
N THR A 153 -13.88 -4.67 -16.26
CA THR A 153 -14.96 -4.89 -17.22
C THR A 153 -16.31 -4.69 -16.54
N ALA A 154 -17.32 -4.27 -17.30
CA ALA A 154 -18.69 -4.12 -16.78
C ALA A 154 -19.29 -5.46 -16.34
N GLU A 155 -18.85 -6.56 -16.95
CA GLU A 155 -19.28 -7.94 -16.66
C GLU A 155 -18.29 -8.65 -15.71
N ALA A 156 -17.76 -7.93 -14.72
CA ALA A 156 -16.82 -8.52 -13.77
C ALA A 156 -17.49 -9.66 -12.99
N THR A 157 -16.88 -10.85 -13.04
CA THR A 157 -17.36 -12.01 -12.28
C THR A 157 -17.11 -11.82 -10.79
N GLU A 158 -17.84 -12.54 -9.94
CA GLU A 158 -17.56 -12.60 -8.50
C GLU A 158 -16.11 -13.03 -8.20
N LEU A 159 -15.58 -13.93 -9.05
CA LEU A 159 -14.19 -14.36 -8.97
C LEU A 159 -13.20 -13.22 -9.23
N ALA A 160 -13.48 -12.37 -10.22
CA ALA A 160 -12.65 -11.20 -10.51
C ALA A 160 -12.68 -10.19 -9.35
N LEU A 161 -13.86 -9.89 -8.79
CA LEU A 161 -13.98 -9.02 -7.62
C LEU A 161 -13.27 -9.61 -6.40
N ARG A 162 -13.39 -10.92 -6.17
CA ARG A 162 -12.64 -11.62 -5.11
C ARG A 162 -11.13 -11.48 -5.31
N ASN A 163 -10.64 -11.58 -6.55
CA ASN A 163 -9.22 -11.38 -6.86
C ASN A 163 -8.75 -9.97 -6.49
N VAL A 164 -9.56 -8.93 -6.78
CA VAL A 164 -9.27 -7.54 -6.37
C VAL A 164 -9.13 -7.44 -4.85
N LYS A 165 -10.09 -8.01 -4.10
CA LYS A 165 -10.07 -7.99 -2.64
C LYS A 165 -8.85 -8.72 -2.05
N THR A 166 -8.62 -9.96 -2.49
CA THR A 166 -7.46 -10.75 -2.04
C THR A 166 -6.14 -10.06 -2.41
N THR A 167 -6.05 -9.41 -3.57
CA THR A 167 -4.85 -8.66 -3.99
C THR A 167 -4.58 -7.47 -3.09
N ALA A 168 -5.60 -6.70 -2.70
CA ALA A 168 -5.46 -5.60 -1.74
C ALA A 168 -4.87 -6.08 -0.40
N VAL A 169 -5.51 -7.09 0.21
CA VAL A 169 -5.07 -7.66 1.49
C VAL A 169 -3.66 -8.26 1.38
N ARG A 170 -3.36 -8.97 0.29
CA ARG A 170 -2.03 -9.53 0.03
C ARG A 170 -0.98 -8.44 -0.14
N ALA A 171 -1.29 -7.36 -0.86
CA ALA A 171 -0.36 -6.25 -1.06
C ALA A 171 0.03 -5.63 0.28
N TYR A 172 -0.98 -5.32 1.11
CA TYR A 172 -0.79 -4.80 2.46
C TYR A 172 0.03 -5.76 3.33
N ALA A 173 -0.37 -7.04 3.37
CA ALA A 173 0.31 -8.07 4.16
C ALA A 173 1.77 -8.28 3.73
N THR A 174 2.04 -8.21 2.43
CA THR A 174 3.40 -8.37 1.89
C THR A 174 4.28 -7.17 2.23
N ALA A 175 3.75 -5.94 2.09
CA ALA A 175 4.48 -4.73 2.43
C ALA A 175 4.79 -4.64 3.93
N ASN A 176 3.88 -5.12 4.77
CA ASN A 176 3.94 -5.03 6.23
C ASN A 176 4.23 -6.38 6.92
N GLY A 177 4.92 -7.29 6.22
CA GLY A 177 5.30 -8.60 6.74
C GLY A 177 6.52 -8.53 7.66
N LEU A 178 7.05 -9.71 8.04
CA LEU A 178 8.28 -9.82 8.85
C LEU A 178 9.46 -9.06 8.23
N ARG A 179 9.59 -9.17 6.90
CA ARG A 179 10.41 -8.27 6.09
C ARG A 179 9.48 -7.23 5.50
N LYS A 180 9.47 -6.04 6.08
CA LYS A 180 8.76 -4.88 5.53
C LYS A 180 9.47 -4.36 4.28
N GLY A 181 8.72 -3.69 3.41
CA GLY A 181 9.26 -3.12 2.19
C GLY A 181 8.18 -2.71 1.18
N PRO A 182 8.60 -2.17 0.04
CA PRO A 182 7.67 -1.68 -0.97
C PRO A 182 7.05 -2.83 -1.79
N VAL A 183 5.79 -2.65 -2.18
CA VAL A 183 5.04 -3.54 -3.10
C VAL A 183 4.44 -2.69 -4.21
N GLN A 184 4.43 -3.20 -5.44
CA GLN A 184 3.79 -2.54 -6.58
C GLN A 184 2.50 -3.26 -7.00
N VAL A 185 1.42 -2.51 -7.16
CA VAL A 185 0.18 -2.94 -7.82
C VAL A 185 -0.08 -1.98 -8.98
N ASN A 186 -0.04 -2.50 -10.21
CA ASN A 186 -0.26 -1.73 -11.43
C ASN A 186 -1.71 -1.89 -11.92
N PHE A 187 -2.40 -0.79 -12.25
CA PHE A 187 -3.82 -0.78 -12.63
C PHE A 187 -4.04 -0.35 -14.09
N PRO A 188 -4.38 -1.26 -15.01
CA PRO A 188 -4.61 -0.93 -16.42
C PRO A 188 -6.03 -0.42 -16.67
N PHE A 189 -6.33 0.81 -16.24
CA PHE A 189 -7.67 1.37 -16.39
C PHE A 189 -8.01 1.74 -17.84
N ARG A 190 -9.15 1.27 -18.35
CA ARG A 190 -9.71 1.64 -19.67
C ARG A 190 -10.58 2.89 -19.53
N LYS A 191 -10.65 3.75 -20.55
CA LYS A 191 -11.63 4.87 -20.54
C LYS A 191 -13.06 4.31 -20.64
N PRO A 192 -14.08 4.97 -20.07
CA PRO A 192 -14.04 6.23 -19.30
C PRO A 192 -13.42 6.06 -17.91
N LEU A 193 -12.82 7.11 -17.34
CA LEU A 193 -12.12 7.04 -16.05
C LEU A 193 -12.91 7.72 -14.93
N GLU A 194 -13.74 8.67 -15.32
CA GLU A 194 -14.63 9.43 -14.47
C GLU A 194 -15.97 8.68 -14.28
N PRO A 195 -16.69 8.94 -13.18
CA PRO A 195 -18.08 8.48 -13.03
C PRO A 195 -18.95 9.03 -14.17
N GLY A 196 -19.90 8.23 -14.66
CA GLY A 196 -20.91 8.73 -15.60
C GLY A 196 -22.13 9.26 -14.85
N GLY A 197 -22.62 10.46 -15.18
CA GLY A 197 -23.86 11.02 -14.58
C GLY A 197 -23.78 11.35 -13.09
N GLU A 198 -24.87 11.84 -12.49
CA GLU A 198 -24.91 12.47 -11.15
C GLU A 198 -24.16 11.70 -10.06
N GLN A 199 -23.21 12.43 -9.46
CA GLN A 199 -22.37 12.21 -8.27
C GLN A 199 -22.49 10.86 -7.55
N LEU A 200 -21.36 10.16 -7.46
CA LEU A 200 -21.10 9.08 -6.50
C LEU A 200 -21.53 9.51 -5.09
N SER A 201 -22.53 8.84 -4.53
CA SER A 201 -22.92 9.07 -3.14
C SER A 201 -21.89 8.45 -2.21
N VAL A 202 -21.54 9.13 -1.11
CA VAL A 202 -20.63 8.64 -0.06
C VAL A 202 -21.09 7.28 0.55
N ASN A 203 -22.33 6.86 0.31
CA ASN A 203 -22.86 5.58 0.75
C ASN A 203 -22.54 4.39 -0.17
N SER A 204 -22.09 4.59 -1.42
CA SER A 204 -21.66 3.46 -2.28
C SER A 204 -20.34 2.83 -1.83
N TYR A 205 -19.65 3.48 -0.89
CA TYR A 205 -18.39 3.02 -0.30
C TYR A 205 -18.61 2.03 0.84
N GLN A 206 -19.83 1.93 1.37
CA GLN A 206 -20.24 0.85 2.27
C GLN A 206 -20.62 -0.40 1.48
N LEU A 207 -19.66 -1.00 0.77
CA LEU A 207 -19.78 -2.40 0.40
C LEU A 207 -19.67 -3.21 1.70
N ALA A 208 -20.81 -3.41 2.36
CA ALA A 208 -20.95 -4.36 3.45
C ALA A 208 -20.74 -5.77 2.89
N VAL A 209 -19.49 -6.23 2.91
CA VAL A 209 -19.16 -7.62 2.64
C VAL A 209 -18.18 -8.05 3.71
N GLU A 210 -18.55 -9.09 4.45
CA GLU A 210 -17.67 -9.76 5.41
C GLU A 210 -16.27 -9.96 4.85
N ALA A 211 -15.28 -9.97 5.75
CA ALA A 211 -13.90 -10.14 5.36
C ALA A 211 -13.69 -11.47 4.62
N GLN A 212 -13.60 -11.42 3.29
CA GLN A 212 -13.36 -12.60 2.47
C GLN A 212 -11.90 -13.09 2.56
N THR A 213 -10.99 -12.21 2.97
CA THR A 213 -9.60 -12.56 3.23
C THR A 213 -9.18 -11.90 4.54
N VAL A 214 -8.77 -12.73 5.49
CA VAL A 214 -8.24 -12.30 6.79
C VAL A 214 -6.74 -12.53 6.78
N MET A 215 -5.99 -11.50 7.17
CA MET A 215 -4.56 -11.60 7.39
C MET A 215 -4.33 -11.80 8.90
N GLU A 216 -3.70 -12.91 9.26
CA GLU A 216 -3.16 -13.10 10.61
C GLU A 216 -1.64 -12.93 10.59
N ARG A 217 -1.09 -12.37 11.68
CA ARG A 217 0.35 -12.22 11.86
C ARG A 217 0.83 -13.07 13.02
N GLY A 218 1.88 -13.84 12.77
CA GLY A 218 2.65 -14.52 13.80
C GLY A 218 3.88 -13.71 14.18
N GLU A 219 4.43 -14.02 15.36
CA GLU A 219 5.73 -13.54 15.81
C GLU A 219 6.79 -14.61 15.58
N VAL A 220 7.97 -14.22 15.12
CA VAL A 220 9.11 -15.13 15.00
C VAL A 220 9.81 -15.22 16.34
N MET A 221 9.76 -16.41 16.94
CA MET A 221 10.41 -16.69 18.22
C MET A 221 11.59 -17.66 18.03
N PRO A 222 12.72 -17.44 18.70
CA PRO A 222 13.82 -18.40 18.71
C PRO A 222 13.38 -19.70 19.38
N SER A 223 13.87 -20.83 18.86
CA SER A 223 13.66 -22.13 19.50
C SER A 223 14.42 -22.22 20.83
N SER A 224 13.98 -23.11 21.73
CA SER A 224 14.67 -23.36 23.01
C SER A 224 16.14 -23.73 22.82
N ARG A 225 16.48 -24.44 21.72
CA ARG A 225 17.86 -24.78 21.38
C ARG A 225 18.69 -23.54 21.03
N GLN A 226 18.18 -22.64 20.18
CA GLN A 226 18.86 -21.39 19.83
C GLN A 226 19.05 -20.49 21.05
N MET A 227 18.05 -20.44 21.93
CA MET A 227 18.16 -19.70 23.19
C MET A 227 19.26 -20.26 24.10
N SER A 228 19.33 -21.59 24.27
CA SER A 228 20.40 -22.21 25.05
C SER A 228 21.80 -21.93 24.48
N GLN A 229 21.95 -21.98 23.16
CA GLN A 229 23.22 -21.66 22.49
C GLN A 229 23.63 -20.19 22.72
N LEU A 230 22.68 -19.25 22.65
CA LEU A 230 22.96 -17.83 22.90
C LEU A 230 23.42 -17.60 24.34
N VAL A 231 22.78 -18.25 25.32
CA VAL A 231 23.16 -18.17 26.74
C VAL A 231 24.56 -18.74 26.99
N GLU A 232 24.91 -19.85 26.32
CA GLU A 232 26.24 -20.45 26.43
C GLU A 232 27.34 -19.51 25.91
N VAL A 233 27.13 -18.91 24.72
CA VAL A 233 28.06 -17.92 24.16
C VAL A 233 28.24 -16.73 25.09
N VAL A 234 27.15 -16.19 25.65
CA VAL A 234 27.22 -15.05 26.58
C VAL A 234 27.99 -15.40 27.86
N ARG A 235 27.83 -16.62 28.39
CA ARG A 235 28.56 -17.07 29.59
C ARG A 235 30.04 -17.35 29.32
N GLN A 236 30.39 -17.72 28.10
CA GLN A 236 31.76 -18.06 27.73
C GLN A 236 32.67 -16.83 27.60
N TYR A 237 32.12 -15.68 27.19
CA TYR A 237 32.92 -14.49 26.88
C TYR A 237 32.58 -13.31 27.81
N GLU A 238 33.45 -12.99 28.76
CA GLU A 238 33.20 -11.91 29.74
C GLU A 238 33.30 -10.48 29.17
N ARG A 239 33.87 -10.30 27.97
CA ARG A 239 34.08 -8.98 27.33
C ARG A 239 33.36 -8.91 25.99
N GLY A 240 32.03 -8.94 26.03
CA GLY A 240 31.18 -8.79 24.86
C GLY A 240 30.83 -7.33 24.56
N LEU A 241 30.29 -7.10 23.36
CA LEU A 241 29.70 -5.83 22.94
C LEU A 241 28.36 -6.12 22.26
N ILE A 242 27.31 -5.40 22.68
CA ILE A 242 26.01 -5.43 22.01
C ILE A 242 25.95 -4.27 21.01
N VAL A 243 25.76 -4.58 19.73
CA VAL A 243 25.64 -3.58 18.67
C VAL A 243 24.16 -3.42 18.29
N CYS A 244 23.58 -2.27 18.61
CA CYS A 244 22.22 -1.90 18.20
C CYS A 244 22.25 -1.07 16.92
N GLY A 245 21.67 -1.60 15.84
CA GLY A 245 21.55 -0.89 14.57
C GLY A 245 20.39 0.12 14.56
N PRO A 246 20.24 0.91 13.47
CA PRO A 246 19.21 1.96 13.37
C PRO A 246 17.77 1.42 13.22
N ARG A 247 17.60 0.11 12.97
CA ARG A 247 16.32 -0.57 12.75
C ARG A 247 16.01 -1.58 13.85
N CYS A 248 16.50 -1.33 15.06
CA CYS A 248 16.07 -2.08 16.23
C CYS A 248 14.53 -1.95 16.40
N PRO A 249 13.86 -2.98 16.92
CA PRO A 249 12.42 -2.90 17.21
C PRO A 249 12.09 -1.68 18.08
N GLY A 250 10.89 -1.14 17.89
CA GLY A 250 10.35 -0.11 18.79
C GLY A 250 9.90 -0.68 20.13
N GLY A 251 9.04 0.06 20.84
CA GLY A 251 8.41 -0.41 22.07
C GLY A 251 9.41 -0.60 23.22
N ASP A 252 9.41 -1.79 23.83
CA ASP A 252 10.21 -2.09 25.03
C ASP A 252 11.65 -2.51 24.73
N PHE A 253 12.03 -2.62 23.46
CA PHE A 253 13.35 -3.08 23.05
C PHE A 253 14.52 -2.33 23.72
N PRO A 254 14.52 -0.97 23.81
CA PRO A 254 15.61 -0.25 24.49
C PRO A 254 15.77 -0.67 25.96
N VAL A 255 14.65 -0.95 26.65
CA VAL A 255 14.65 -1.40 28.05
C VAL A 255 15.11 -2.85 28.14
N ALA A 256 14.66 -3.71 27.22
CA ALA A 256 15.05 -5.12 27.15
C ALA A 256 16.55 -5.29 26.89
N VAL A 257 17.12 -4.56 25.92
CA VAL A 257 18.55 -4.64 25.60
C VAL A 257 19.42 -4.06 26.70
N ALA A 258 19.01 -2.97 27.35
CA ALA A 258 19.73 -2.42 28.51
C ALA A 258 19.74 -3.38 29.71
N ARG A 259 18.64 -4.13 29.90
CA ARG A 259 18.56 -5.16 30.94
C ARG A 259 19.50 -6.34 30.63
N LEU A 260 19.55 -6.76 29.37
CA LEU A 260 20.47 -7.79 28.91
C LEU A 260 21.93 -7.35 29.10
N ALA A 261 22.30 -6.15 28.66
CA ALA A 261 23.63 -5.57 28.82
C ALA A 261 24.10 -5.61 30.28
N ARG A 262 23.25 -5.13 31.21
CA ARG A 262 23.54 -5.18 32.66
C ARG A 262 23.69 -6.60 33.20
N ALA A 263 22.88 -7.55 32.74
CA ALA A 263 22.93 -8.94 33.19
C ALA A 263 24.19 -9.66 32.70
N CYS A 264 24.69 -9.29 31.51
CA CYS A 264 25.87 -9.90 30.88
C CYS A 264 27.18 -9.17 31.21
N GLY A 265 27.12 -7.93 31.68
CA GLY A 265 28.30 -7.09 31.88
C GLY A 265 28.91 -6.56 30.58
N TYR A 266 28.09 -6.40 29.54
CA TYR A 266 28.48 -5.88 28.21
C TYR A 266 28.14 -4.40 28.06
#